data_AF-A0A1F7BXQ2-F1
#
_entry.id   AF-A0A1F7BXQ2-F1
#
_cell.length_a   1.000
_cell.length_b   1.000
_cell.length_c   1.000
_cell.angle_alpha   90.00
_cell.angle_beta   90.00
_cell.angle_gamma   90.00
#
_symmetry.space_group_name_H-M   'P 1'
#
loop_
_entity.id
_entity.type
_entity.pdbx_description
1 polymer ?
#
loop_
_entity_poly.entity_id
_entity_poly.type
_entity_poly.pdbx_seq_one_letter_code
_entity_poly.pdbx_strand_id
1 'polypeptide(L)'
;MLGSMTSSPVKLILKAALNIFIVYFLDTKLSQYISVFGGLRAYVIIGALLTLLNIFARPFLNVISLPFKIISMLVTDIAVNALFLWLVYEVTLRMDPNVVILAVTGGVTGWIVVSSVVGFFNWLVKIIL
;
A
#
# COMPACT_ATOMS: atom_id res chain seq x y z
N MET A 1 -18.04 19.82 -2.22
CA MET A 1 -17.10 20.78 -1.60
C MET A 1 -16.69 20.30 -0.20
N LEU A 2 -15.92 19.22 -0.09
CA LEU A 2 -15.38 18.69 1.18
C LEU A 2 -13.87 19.00 1.32
N GLY A 3 -13.37 19.99 0.59
CA GLY A 3 -11.94 20.20 0.36
C GLY A 3 -11.19 21.01 1.42
N SER A 4 -11.86 21.55 2.45
CA SER A 4 -11.24 22.58 3.31
C SER A 4 -11.27 22.34 4.82
N MET A 5 -11.75 21.19 5.34
CA MET A 5 -11.99 21.04 6.79
C MET A 5 -11.25 19.89 7.51
N THR A 6 -10.20 19.31 6.93
CA THR A 6 -9.38 18.32 7.66
C THR A 6 -7.96 18.84 7.83
N SER A 7 -7.59 19.12 9.09
CA SER A 7 -6.23 19.44 9.49
C SER A 7 -5.27 18.33 9.02
N SER A 8 -4.01 18.67 8.72
CA SER A 8 -3.00 17.69 8.27
C SER A 8 -2.96 16.38 9.09
N PRO A 9 -3.15 16.40 10.43
CA PRO A 9 -3.26 15.18 11.22
C PRO A 9 -4.48 14.30 10.89
N VAL A 10 -5.65 14.90 10.65
CA VAL A 10 -6.88 14.15 10.33
C VAL A 10 -6.76 13.47 8.97
N LYS A 11 -6.17 14.15 7.98
CA LYS A 11 -5.88 13.54 6.66
C LYS A 11 -4.95 12.34 6.79
N LEU A 12 -3.94 12.43 7.66
CA LEU A 12 -3.01 11.32 7.92
C LEU A 12 -3.72 10.13 8.56
N ILE A 13 -4.54 10.37 9.58
CA ILE A 13 -5.31 9.31 10.26
C ILE A 13 -6.24 8.61 9.25
N LEU A 14 -6.93 9.37 8.42
CA LEU A 14 -7.85 8.80 7.42
C LEU A 14 -7.09 8.00 6.34
N LYS A 15 -5.92 8.48 5.90
CA LYS A 15 -5.04 7.70 5.01
C LYS A 15 -4.60 6.39 5.65
N ALA A 16 -4.21 6.41 6.92
CA ALA A 16 -3.84 5.21 7.65
C ALA A 16 -5.02 4.24 7.75
N ALA A 17 -6.21 4.72 8.13
CA ALA A 17 -7.42 3.92 8.22
C ALA A 17 -7.78 3.28 6.86
N LEU A 18 -7.67 4.03 5.76
CA LEU A 18 -7.89 3.50 4.42
C LEU A 18 -6.85 2.44 4.04
N ASN A 19 -5.56 2.65 4.34
CA ASN A 19 -4.54 1.63 4.10
C ASN A 19 -4.79 0.35 4.89
N ILE A 20 -5.21 0.45 6.15
CA ILE A 20 -5.59 -0.72 6.96
C ILE A 20 -6.79 -1.44 6.32
N PHE A 21 -7.81 -0.69 5.92
CA PHE A 21 -8.98 -1.25 5.23
C PHE A 21 -8.61 -1.95 3.93
N ILE A 22 -7.69 -1.38 3.14
CA ILE A 22 -7.22 -1.99 1.88
C ILE A 22 -6.53 -3.33 2.15
N VAL A 23 -5.64 -3.40 3.15
CA VAL A 23 -4.96 -4.65 3.49
C VAL A 23 -5.98 -5.72 3.92
N TYR A 24 -6.95 -5.34 4.75
CA TYR A 24 -8.04 -6.23 5.13
C TYR A 24 -8.89 -6.69 3.94
N PHE A 25 -9.24 -5.77 3.03
CA PHE A 25 -10.00 -6.07 1.82
C PHE A 25 -9.24 -7.03 0.89
N LEU A 26 -7.94 -6.79 0.71
CA LEU A 26 -7.05 -7.63 -0.07
C LEU A 26 -6.99 -9.06 0.49
N ASP A 27 -6.76 -9.19 1.79
CA ASP A 27 -6.70 -10.51 2.46
C ASP A 27 -8.03 -11.26 2.39
N THR A 28 -9.17 -10.56 2.52
CA THR A 28 -10.49 -11.21 2.54
C THR A 28 -11.09 -11.49 1.17
N LYS A 29 -10.85 -10.63 0.17
CA LYS A 29 -11.44 -10.76 -1.18
C LYS A 29 -10.46 -11.32 -2.21
N LEU A 30 -9.16 -11.21 -1.95
CA LEU A 30 -8.10 -11.67 -2.84
C LEU A 30 -7.13 -12.60 -2.10
N SER A 31 -7.65 -13.44 -1.20
CA SER A 31 -6.88 -14.41 -0.40
C SER A 31 -5.99 -15.34 -1.24
N GLN A 32 -6.36 -15.57 -2.51
CA GLN A 32 -5.57 -16.33 -3.47
C GLN A 32 -4.25 -15.65 -3.90
N TYR A 33 -4.10 -14.35 -3.64
CA TYR A 33 -2.92 -13.55 -4.02
C TYR A 33 -2.18 -12.94 -2.83
N ILE A 34 -2.84 -12.79 -1.69
CA ILE A 34 -2.26 -12.19 -0.48
C ILE A 34 -2.92 -12.80 0.74
N SER A 35 -2.11 -13.13 1.73
CA SER A 35 -2.56 -13.66 3.01
C SER A 35 -1.83 -12.96 4.14
N VAL A 36 -2.60 -12.54 5.14
CA VAL A 36 -2.09 -11.81 6.31
C VAL A 36 -2.39 -12.62 7.57
N PHE A 37 -1.34 -12.99 8.31
CA PHE A 37 -1.47 -13.68 9.60
C PHE A 37 -1.04 -12.77 10.77
N GLY A 38 -1.65 -12.96 11.94
CA GLY A 38 -1.50 -12.10 13.12
C GLY A 38 -2.76 -11.29 13.48
N GLY A 39 -3.86 -11.53 12.77
CA GLY A 39 -5.17 -10.94 13.07
C GLY A 39 -5.23 -9.42 12.90
N LEU A 40 -6.05 -8.75 13.71
CA LEU A 40 -6.28 -7.30 13.58
C LEU A 40 -4.98 -6.46 13.67
N ARG A 41 -4.04 -6.90 14.52
CA ARG A 41 -2.76 -6.21 14.72
C ARG A 41 -1.93 -6.18 13.44
N ALA A 42 -1.93 -7.27 12.67
CA ALA A 42 -1.20 -7.35 11.41
C ALA A 42 -1.73 -6.36 10.37
N TYR A 43 -3.05 -6.23 10.21
CA TYR A 43 -3.63 -5.23 9.31
C TYR A 43 -3.25 -3.80 9.71
N VAL A 44 -3.28 -3.49 11.01
CA VAL A 44 -2.89 -2.18 11.54
C VAL A 44 -1.43 -1.88 11.23
N ILE A 45 -0.53 -2.83 11.48
CA ILE A 45 0.91 -2.67 11.26
C ILE A 45 1.22 -2.51 9.76
N ILE A 46 0.70 -3.39 8.90
CA ILE A 46 0.92 -3.34 7.45
C ILE A 46 0.33 -2.03 6.87
N GLY A 47 -0.88 -1.65 7.27
CA GLY A 47 -1.51 -0.40 6.83
C GLY A 47 -0.73 0.84 7.30
N ALA A 48 -0.19 0.82 8.53
CA ALA A 48 0.69 1.87 9.02
C ALA A 48 2.01 1.93 8.24
N LEU A 49 2.64 0.79 7.95
CA LEU A 49 3.86 0.72 7.13
C LEU A 49 3.63 1.28 5.73
N LEU A 50 2.55 0.91 5.06
CA LEU A 50 2.16 1.47 3.76
C LEU A 50 1.99 2.99 3.83
N THR A 51 1.40 3.49 4.93
CA THR A 51 1.20 4.93 5.14
C THR A 51 2.54 5.66 5.33
N LEU A 52 3.42 5.12 6.17
CA LEU A 52 4.75 5.68 6.41
C LEU A 52 5.59 5.70 5.12
N LEU A 53 5.60 4.59 4.38
CA LEU A 53 6.31 4.51 3.11
C LEU A 53 5.73 5.51 2.09
N ASN A 54 4.42 5.69 2.04
CA ASN A 54 3.80 6.71 1.19
C ASN A 54 4.19 8.15 1.57
N ILE A 55 4.54 8.42 2.82
CA ILE A 55 5.00 9.75 3.26
C ILE A 55 6.49 9.93 2.95
N PHE A 56 7.30 8.96 3.34
CA PHE A 56 8.75 9.09 3.30
C PHE A 56 9.35 8.69 1.95
N ALA A 57 8.96 7.55 1.38
CA ALA A 57 9.57 7.02 0.16
C ALA A 57 8.93 7.56 -1.13
N ARG A 58 7.62 7.89 -1.13
CA ARG A 58 6.93 8.37 -2.33
C ARG A 58 7.51 9.66 -2.94
N PRO A 59 7.93 10.67 -2.17
CA PRO A 59 8.58 11.85 -2.73
C PRO A 59 9.83 11.50 -3.55
N PHE A 60 10.70 10.64 -3.02
CA PHE A 60 11.91 10.19 -3.71
C PHE A 60 11.58 9.34 -4.94
N LEU A 61 10.67 8.37 -4.79
CA LEU A 61 10.26 7.50 -5.90
C LEU A 61 9.59 8.29 -7.02
N ASN A 62 8.86 9.36 -6.74
CA ASN A 62 8.29 10.21 -7.77
C ASN A 62 9.34 10.94 -8.60
N VAL A 63 10.44 11.37 -8.00
CA VAL A 63 11.57 11.99 -8.71
C VAL A 63 12.29 10.95 -9.56
N ILE A 64 12.61 9.80 -8.98
CA ILE A 64 13.31 8.71 -9.67
C ILE A 64 12.47 8.12 -10.80
N SER A 65 11.14 8.02 -10.61
CA SER A 65 10.22 7.45 -11.60
C SER A 65 9.82 8.43 -12.71
N LEU A 66 10.21 9.71 -12.62
CA LEU A 66 9.80 10.74 -13.56
C LEU A 66 10.19 10.43 -15.03
N PRO A 67 11.42 9.97 -15.34
CA PRO A 67 11.78 9.59 -16.70
C PRO A 67 10.89 8.46 -17.27
N PHE A 68 10.50 7.51 -16.42
CA PHE A 68 9.67 6.37 -16.81
C PHE A 68 8.20 6.77 -17.02
N LYS A 69 7.69 7.73 -16.23
CA LYS A 69 6.32 8.25 -16.39
C LYS A 69 6.08 8.89 -17.75
N ILE A 70 7.12 9.47 -18.36
CA ILE A 70 7.04 10.06 -19.71
C ILE A 70 6.80 8.97 -20.75
N ILE A 71 7.36 7.77 -20.55
CA ILE A 71 7.18 6.62 -21.45
C ILE A 71 5.84 5.94 -21.19
N SER A 72 5.54 5.62 -19.94
CA SER A 72 4.28 4.97 -19.55
C SER A 72 3.92 5.27 -18.10
N MET A 73 2.95 6.16 -17.90
CA MET A 73 2.45 6.54 -16.58
C MET A 73 1.84 5.36 -15.82
N LEU A 74 1.01 4.56 -16.49
CA LEU A 74 0.29 3.44 -15.86
C LEU A 74 1.25 2.36 -15.37
N VAL A 75 2.19 1.92 -16.22
CA VAL A 75 3.17 0.89 -15.85
C VAL A 75 4.06 1.37 -14.72
N THR A 76 4.46 2.63 -14.77
CA THR A 76 5.31 3.23 -13.72
C THR A 76 4.59 3.29 -12.38
N ASP A 77 3.31 3.67 -12.36
CA ASP A 77 2.54 3.72 -11.12
C ASP A 77 2.36 2.32 -10.53
N ILE A 78 2.08 1.29 -11.34
CA ILE A 78 2.04 -0.11 -10.86
C ILE A 78 3.39 -0.52 -10.28
N ALA A 79 4.49 -0.25 -10.98
CA ALA A 79 5.83 -0.61 -10.52
C ALA A 79 6.20 0.05 -9.18
N VAL A 80 5.86 1.33 -8.99
CA VAL A 80 6.07 2.05 -7.73
C VAL A 80 5.25 1.43 -6.59
N ASN A 81 3.98 1.07 -6.84
CA ASN A 81 3.16 0.41 -5.82
C ASN A 81 3.62 -1.04 -5.53
N ALA A 82 4.14 -1.75 -6.52
CA ALA A 82 4.75 -3.06 -6.34
C ALA A 82 6.02 -2.96 -5.47
N LEU A 83 6.86 -1.96 -5.72
CA LEU A 83 8.02 -1.67 -4.88
C LEU A 83 7.62 -1.36 -3.43
N PHE A 84 6.55 -0.58 -3.23
CA PHE A 84 6.02 -0.33 -1.89
C PHE A 84 5.58 -1.61 -1.17
N LEU A 85 4.79 -2.43 -1.85
CA LEU A 85 4.34 -3.72 -1.30
C LEU A 85 5.53 -4.62 -0.97
N TRP A 86 6.54 -4.66 -1.86
CA TRP A 86 7.77 -5.42 -1.63
C TRP A 86 8.55 -4.92 -0.42
N LEU A 87 8.68 -3.61 -0.24
CA LEU A 87 9.31 -3.04 0.96
C LEU A 87 8.54 -3.41 2.23
N VAL A 88 7.21 -3.38 2.22
CA VAL A 88 6.41 -3.83 3.37
C VAL A 88 6.63 -5.31 3.64
N TYR A 89 6.61 -6.14 2.60
CA TYR A 89 6.89 -7.57 2.70
C TYR A 89 8.26 -7.83 3.34
N GLU A 90 9.31 -7.19 2.84
CA GLU A 90 10.66 -7.26 3.41
C GLU A 90 10.71 -6.82 4.88
N VAL A 91 10.02 -5.75 5.25
CA VAL A 91 9.94 -5.31 6.65
C VAL A 91 9.22 -6.35 7.50
N THR A 92 8.07 -6.88 7.05
CA THR A 92 7.31 -7.89 7.80
C THR A 92 8.05 -9.21 7.94
N LEU A 93 8.87 -9.60 6.97
CA LEU A 93 9.72 -10.80 7.07
C LEU A 93 10.75 -10.71 8.21
N ARG A 94 11.12 -9.48 8.62
CA ARG A 94 12.08 -9.24 9.71
C ARG A 94 11.38 -9.01 11.06
N MET A 95 10.04 -9.04 11.09
CA MET A 95 9.25 -8.93 12.31
C MET A 95 9.00 -10.31 12.94
N ASP A 96 8.59 -10.32 14.21
CA ASP A 96 8.17 -11.55 14.88
C ASP A 96 6.94 -12.15 14.14
N PRO A 97 7.02 -13.40 13.65
CA PRO A 97 5.94 -14.03 12.91
C PRO A 97 4.67 -14.28 13.75
N ASN A 98 4.77 -14.26 15.08
CA ASN A 98 3.59 -14.31 15.95
C ASN A 98 2.80 -13.00 15.95
N VAL A 99 3.40 -11.91 15.47
CA VAL A 99 2.79 -10.57 15.45
C VAL A 99 2.27 -10.25 14.05
N VAL A 100 3.10 -10.44 13.01
CA VAL A 100 2.73 -10.13 11.62
C VAL A 100 3.41 -11.11 10.66
N ILE A 101 2.62 -11.69 9.76
CA ILE A 101 3.13 -12.36 8.56
C ILE A 101 2.35 -11.80 7.38
N LEU A 102 3.07 -11.36 6.35
CA LEU A 102 2.52 -11.02 5.04
C LEU A 102 3.04 -12.04 4.03
N ALA A 103 2.14 -12.78 3.41
CA ALA A 103 2.47 -13.70 2.32
C ALA A 103 1.81 -13.20 1.04
N VAL A 104 2.60 -13.00 -0.02
CA VAL A 104 2.05 -12.75 -1.36
C VAL A 104 2.11 -14.06 -2.14
N THR A 105 0.93 -14.61 -2.44
CA THR A 105 0.72 -15.89 -3.12
C THR A 105 0.39 -15.66 -4.60
N GLY A 106 0.52 -16.69 -5.45
CA GLY A 106 0.22 -16.56 -6.89
C GLY A 106 1.38 -15.98 -7.74
N GLY A 107 2.61 -15.99 -7.23
CA GLY A 107 3.82 -15.63 -7.97
C GLY A 107 3.76 -14.21 -8.54
N VAL A 108 4.32 -14.00 -9.73
CA VAL A 108 4.38 -12.68 -10.40
C VAL A 108 2.98 -12.07 -10.58
N THR A 109 1.98 -12.88 -10.89
CA THR A 109 0.60 -12.41 -11.06
C THR A 109 0.01 -11.86 -9.77
N GLY A 110 0.27 -12.52 -8.63
CA GLY A 110 -0.14 -12.01 -7.32
C GLY A 110 0.44 -10.63 -7.02
N TRP A 111 1.74 -10.45 -7.26
CA TRP A 111 2.39 -9.15 -7.11
C TRP A 111 1.77 -8.06 -7.98
N ILE A 112 1.48 -8.36 -9.25
CA ILE A 112 0.86 -7.40 -10.18
C ILE A 112 -0.56 -7.04 -9.72
N VAL A 113 -1.38 -8.04 -9.38
CA VAL A 113 -2.78 -7.82 -8.98
C VAL A 113 -2.84 -7.02 -7.69
N VAL A 114 -2.10 -7.44 -6.65
CA VAL A 114 -2.12 -6.77 -5.34
C VAL A 114 -1.59 -5.34 -5.46
N SER A 115 -0.46 -5.13 -6.15
CA SER A 115 0.09 -3.79 -6.36
C SER A 115 -0.82 -2.87 -7.17
N SER A 116 -1.54 -3.41 -8.16
CA SER A 116 -2.53 -2.67 -8.95
C SER A 116 -3.71 -2.22 -8.09
N VAL A 117 -4.24 -3.11 -7.24
CA VAL A 117 -5.34 -2.77 -6.33
C VAL A 117 -4.89 -1.73 -5.30
N VAL A 118 -3.71 -1.91 -4.67
CA VAL A 118 -3.13 -0.91 -3.75
C VAL A 118 -2.95 0.43 -4.46
N GLY A 119 -2.44 0.42 -5.70
CA GLY A 119 -2.26 1.62 -6.50
C GLY A 119 -3.57 2.34 -6.81
N PHE A 120 -4.61 1.59 -7.20
CA PHE A 120 -5.94 2.11 -7.45
C PHE A 120 -6.54 2.78 -6.21
N PHE A 121 -6.44 2.14 -5.04
CA PHE A 121 -6.95 2.75 -3.82
C PHE A 121 -6.13 3.96 -3.37
N ASN A 122 -4.80 3.92 -3.48
CA ASN A 122 -3.96 5.09 -3.22
C ASN A 122 -4.31 6.28 -4.11
N TRP A 123 -4.69 6.01 -5.37
CA TRP A 123 -5.19 7.03 -6.29
C TRP A 123 -6.57 7.57 -5.87
N LEU A 124 -7.51 6.71 -5.47
CA LEU A 124 -8.81 7.14 -4.92
C LEU A 124 -8.65 8.03 -3.69
N VAL A 125 -7.77 7.63 -2.76
CA VAL A 125 -7.43 8.41 -1.56
C VAL A 125 -6.96 9.81 -1.95
N LYS A 126 -6.12 9.94 -2.98
CA LYS A 126 -5.61 11.22 -3.48
C LYS A 126 -6.69 12.11 -4.11
N ILE A 127 -7.72 11.50 -4.70
CA ILE A 127 -8.85 12.26 -5.29
C ILE A 127 -9.78 12.78 -4.21
N ILE A 128 -10.01 11.98 -3.16
CA ILE A 128 -10.99 12.29 -2.13
C ILE A 128 -10.42 13.25 -1.06
N LEU A 129 -9.12 13.18 -0.75
CA LEU A 129 -8.46 13.88 0.37
C LEU A 129 -7.35 14.86 -0.04
#